data_AF-A0A7Z9XS82-F1
#
_entry.id   AF-A0A7Z9XS82-F1
#
_cell.length_a   1.000
_cell.length_b   1.000
_cell.length_c   1.000
_cell.angle_alpha   90.00
_cell.angle_beta   90.00
_cell.angle_gamma   90.00
#
_symmetry.space_group_name_H-M   'P 1'
#
loop_
_entity.id
_entity.type
_entity.pdbx_description
1 polymer ?
#
loop_
_entity_poly.entity_id
_entity_poly.type
_entity_poly.pdbx_seq_one_letter_code
_entity_poly.pdbx_strand_id
1 'polypeptide(L)'
;MTKSIKGTETEKNLMKAFAGESQARNRYTYYAGIARKEGLVQISAIFEETANQEKEHAKRFFKFLEGGDVEITETYPAGPLGNTLENLRAAAAGEEHEWTDMYPTMAKTAREEGFEEIALAYEAICIAEKQHG
;
A
#
# COMPACT_ATOMS: atom_id res chain seq x y z
N MET A 1 -19.33 22.52 -3.30
CA MET A 1 -17.87 22.47 -3.20
C MET A 1 -17.54 21.28 -2.33
N THR A 2 -16.72 20.36 -2.81
CA THR A 2 -16.20 19.25 -2.00
C THR A 2 -15.36 19.82 -0.85
N LYS A 3 -15.52 19.25 0.34
CA LYS A 3 -14.73 19.62 1.53
C LYS A 3 -13.27 19.31 1.24
N SER A 4 -12.36 20.27 1.48
CA SER A 4 -10.92 20.05 1.30
C SER A 4 -10.36 19.13 2.38
N ILE A 5 -9.40 18.28 2.01
CA ILE A 5 -8.66 17.41 2.94
C ILE A 5 -7.47 18.11 3.59
N LYS A 6 -7.10 19.33 3.17
CA LYS A 6 -5.93 20.05 3.65
C LYS A 6 -5.90 20.18 5.18
N GLY A 7 -4.81 19.73 5.80
CA GLY A 7 -4.57 19.80 7.24
C GLY A 7 -5.30 18.74 8.08
N THR A 8 -5.99 17.79 7.44
CA THR A 8 -6.71 16.70 8.12
C THR A 8 -5.81 15.50 8.39
N GLU A 9 -6.25 14.59 9.26
CA GLU A 9 -5.53 13.32 9.42
C GLU A 9 -5.72 12.43 8.19
N THR A 10 -6.84 12.55 7.48
CA THR A 10 -7.06 11.87 6.18
C THR A 10 -6.01 12.25 5.14
N GLU A 11 -5.60 13.52 5.05
CA GLU A 11 -4.52 13.93 4.13
C GLU A 11 -3.20 13.25 4.49
N LYS A 12 -2.85 13.19 5.78
CA LYS A 12 -1.65 12.49 6.24
C LYS A 12 -1.73 11.00 5.97
N ASN A 13 -2.88 10.38 6.23
CA ASN A 13 -3.09 8.95 5.99
C ASN A 13 -3.01 8.61 4.51
N LEU A 14 -3.52 9.45 3.61
CA LEU A 14 -3.35 9.30 2.17
C LEU A 14 -1.87 9.35 1.79
N MET A 15 -1.11 10.25 2.39
CA MET A 15 0.32 10.36 2.13
C MET A 15 1.12 9.18 2.70
N LYS A 16 0.77 8.66 3.89
CA LYS A 16 1.35 7.44 4.47
C LYS A 16 1.06 6.22 3.59
N ALA A 17 -0.20 6.02 3.18
CA ALA A 17 -0.58 4.93 2.29
C ALA A 17 0.15 5.01 0.95
N PHE A 18 0.17 6.19 0.30
CA PHE A 18 0.93 6.40 -0.93
C PHE A 18 2.43 6.05 -0.78
N ALA A 19 3.05 6.44 0.34
CA ALA A 19 4.44 6.13 0.62
C ALA A 19 4.68 4.63 0.89
N GLY A 20 3.77 3.96 1.61
CA GLY A 20 3.82 2.51 1.84
C GLY A 20 3.71 1.72 0.54
N GLU A 21 2.67 2.00 -0.24
CA GLU A 21 2.36 1.38 -1.53
C GLU A 21 3.48 1.57 -2.56
N SER A 22 4.04 2.77 -2.62
CA SER A 22 5.19 3.07 -3.49
C SER A 22 6.42 2.24 -3.12
N GLN A 23 6.62 1.96 -1.83
CA GLN A 23 7.70 1.10 -1.36
C GLN A 23 7.37 -0.38 -1.57
N ALA A 24 6.12 -0.81 -1.36
CA ALA A 24 5.65 -2.18 -1.61
C ALA A 24 5.88 -2.58 -3.07
N ARG A 25 5.43 -1.76 -4.03
CA ARG A 25 5.73 -1.91 -5.46
C ARG A 25 7.20 -2.19 -5.74
N ASN A 26 8.10 -1.38 -5.15
CA ASN A 26 9.53 -1.53 -5.38
C ASN A 26 10.05 -2.85 -4.79
N ARG A 27 9.68 -3.18 -3.56
CA ARG A 27 10.06 -4.45 -2.91
C ARG A 27 9.58 -5.64 -3.73
N TYR A 28 8.33 -5.65 -4.16
CA TYR A 28 7.75 -6.76 -4.95
C TYR A 28 8.44 -6.90 -6.31
N THR A 29 8.79 -5.79 -6.96
CA THR A 29 9.62 -5.83 -8.18
C THR A 29 11.00 -6.46 -7.91
N TYR A 30 11.63 -6.18 -6.77
CA TYR A 30 12.90 -6.81 -6.40
C TYR A 30 12.73 -8.30 -6.08
N TYR A 31 11.67 -8.67 -5.36
CA TYR A 31 11.33 -10.05 -5.02
C TYR A 31 11.06 -10.89 -6.27
N ALA A 32 10.37 -10.32 -7.27
CA ALA A 32 10.19 -10.96 -8.57
C ALA A 32 11.54 -11.32 -9.21
N GLY A 33 12.48 -10.36 -9.22
CA GLY A 33 13.83 -10.59 -9.74
C GLY A 33 14.59 -11.70 -9.01
N ILE A 34 14.40 -11.84 -7.69
CA ILE A 34 14.98 -12.92 -6.89
C ILE A 34 14.33 -14.26 -7.22
N ALA A 35 13.00 -14.33 -7.22
CA ALA A 35 12.25 -15.53 -7.60
C ALA A 35 12.64 -16.05 -8.98
N ARG A 36 12.82 -15.14 -9.95
CA ARG A 36 13.30 -15.48 -11.28
C ARG A 36 14.69 -16.11 -11.28
N LYS A 37 15.63 -15.57 -10.49
CA LYS A 37 17.00 -16.13 -10.35
C LYS A 37 17.00 -17.50 -9.69
N GLU A 38 16.04 -17.76 -8.81
CA GLU A 38 15.83 -19.06 -8.17
C GLU A 38 15.05 -20.06 -9.05
N GLY A 39 14.67 -19.67 -10.28
CA GLY A 39 13.94 -20.53 -11.21
C GLY A 39 12.43 -20.59 -10.96
N LEU A 40 11.90 -19.79 -10.04
CA LEU A 40 10.49 -19.74 -9.65
C LEU A 40 9.72 -18.74 -10.53
N VAL A 41 9.62 -19.04 -11.83
CA VAL A 41 9.06 -18.12 -12.84
C VAL A 41 7.61 -17.71 -12.56
N GLN A 42 6.78 -18.63 -12.08
CA GLN A 42 5.39 -18.31 -11.74
C GLN A 42 5.32 -17.33 -10.55
N ILE A 43 6.14 -17.53 -9.52
CA ILE A 43 6.19 -16.64 -8.36
C ILE A 43 6.76 -15.27 -8.76
N SER A 44 7.75 -15.23 -9.65
CA SER A 44 8.23 -13.96 -10.23
C SER A 44 7.11 -13.19 -10.93
N ALA A 45 6.26 -13.88 -11.70
CA ALA A 45 5.16 -13.24 -12.41
C ALA A 45 4.08 -12.72 -11.45
N ILE A 46 3.79 -13.47 -10.37
CA ILE A 46 2.85 -13.03 -9.33
C ILE A 46 3.39 -11.78 -8.63
N PHE A 47 4.66 -11.76 -8.19
CA PHE A 47 5.24 -10.56 -7.61
C PHE A 47 5.21 -9.35 -8.55
N GLU A 48 5.42 -9.55 -9.86
CA GLU A 48 5.30 -8.49 -10.87
C GLU A 48 3.85 -7.99 -11.03
N GLU A 49 2.87 -8.88 -10.96
CA GLU A 49 1.45 -8.54 -11.00
C GLU A 49 1.04 -7.74 -9.76
N THR A 50 1.37 -8.22 -8.57
CA THR A 50 1.13 -7.54 -7.28
C THR A 50 1.80 -6.18 -7.26
N ALA A 51 3.07 -6.07 -7.69
CA ALA A 51 3.74 -4.77 -7.82
C ALA A 51 3.00 -3.79 -8.76
N ASN A 52 2.33 -4.29 -9.80
CA ASN A 52 1.52 -3.46 -10.68
C ASN A 52 0.17 -3.08 -10.07
N GLN A 53 -0.38 -3.89 -9.17
CA GLN A 53 -1.58 -3.58 -8.40
C GLN A 53 -1.29 -2.50 -7.36
N GLU A 54 -0.19 -2.62 -6.58
CA GLU A 54 0.24 -1.56 -5.63
C GLU A 54 0.50 -0.22 -6.30
N LYS A 55 1.01 -0.25 -7.54
CA LYS A 55 1.14 0.96 -8.35
C LYS A 55 -0.22 1.62 -8.61
N GLU A 56 -1.27 0.86 -8.86
CA GLU A 56 -2.62 1.40 -9.06
C GLU A 56 -3.29 1.81 -7.74
N HIS A 57 -3.01 1.14 -6.62
CA HIS A 57 -3.42 1.54 -5.28
C HIS A 57 -2.80 2.90 -4.91
N ALA A 58 -1.47 3.02 -4.99
CA ALA A 58 -0.74 4.26 -4.81
C ALA A 58 -1.31 5.39 -5.66
N LYS A 59 -1.57 5.13 -6.95
CA LYS A 59 -2.14 6.10 -7.87
C LYS A 59 -3.56 6.51 -7.50
N ARG A 60 -4.38 5.62 -6.93
CA ARG A 60 -5.72 5.96 -6.44
C ARG A 60 -5.62 6.90 -5.24
N PHE A 61 -4.78 6.59 -4.25
CA PHE A 61 -4.57 7.46 -3.09
C PHE A 61 -3.99 8.82 -3.47
N PHE A 62 -2.97 8.83 -4.35
CA PHE A 62 -2.32 10.06 -4.79
C PHE A 62 -3.28 11.03 -5.49
N LYS A 63 -4.29 10.53 -6.20
CA LYS A 63 -5.31 11.35 -6.87
C LYS A 63 -6.23 12.11 -5.91
N PHE A 64 -6.33 11.71 -4.65
CA PHE A 64 -7.11 12.44 -3.66
C PHE A 64 -6.33 13.62 -3.06
N LEU A 65 -5.00 13.65 -3.19
CA LEU A 65 -4.17 14.73 -2.67
C LEU A 65 -4.35 16.03 -3.48
N GLU A 66 -4.39 17.16 -2.77
CA GLU A 66 -4.65 18.48 -3.34
C GLU A 66 -3.35 19.27 -3.69
N GLY A 67 -2.18 18.62 -3.62
CA GLY A 67 -0.86 19.19 -3.96
C GLY A 67 -0.14 19.89 -2.80
N GLY A 68 1.12 20.30 -2.98
CA GLY A 68 1.98 20.83 -1.91
C GLY A 68 2.63 19.74 -1.05
N ASP A 69 3.38 20.17 -0.02
CA ASP A 69 4.17 19.27 0.82
C ASP A 69 3.41 18.89 2.10
N VAL A 70 3.42 17.60 2.43
CA VAL A 70 2.81 17.04 3.65
C VAL A 70 3.88 16.28 4.42
N GLU A 71 4.14 16.69 5.65
CA GLU A 71 5.02 15.94 6.55
C GLU A 71 4.26 14.75 7.15
N ILE A 72 4.89 13.56 7.09
CA ILE A 72 4.39 12.34 7.71
C ILE A 72 5.47 11.75 8.61
N THR A 73 5.05 11.03 9.66
CA THR A 73 5.91 10.16 10.46
C THR A 73 5.35 8.76 10.36
N GLU A 74 6.15 7.82 9.86
CA GLU A 74 5.76 6.43 9.67
C GLU A 74 7.00 5.52 9.67
N THR A 75 6.79 4.24 9.96
CA THR A 75 7.83 3.20 9.92
C THR A 75 7.67 2.32 8.69
N TYR A 76 8.79 1.91 8.09
CA TYR A 76 8.79 1.08 6.90
C TYR A 76 9.80 -0.06 7.01
N PRO A 77 9.59 -1.17 6.28
CA PRO A 77 10.56 -2.25 6.20
C PRO A 77 11.92 -1.75 5.69
N ALA A 78 12.95 -1.85 6.53
CA ALA A 78 14.31 -1.41 6.23
C ALA A 78 15.17 -2.54 5.61
N GLY A 79 14.60 -3.32 4.69
CA GLY A 79 15.22 -4.55 4.17
C GLY A 79 15.55 -5.58 5.27
N PRO A 80 16.44 -6.55 5.00
CA PRO A 80 17.13 -6.83 3.74
C PRO A 80 16.25 -7.60 2.73
N LEU A 81 16.80 -7.88 1.54
CA LEU A 81 16.22 -8.84 0.60
C LEU A 81 16.67 -10.26 0.97
N GLY A 82 15.73 -11.20 1.09
CA GLY A 82 15.99 -12.61 1.38
C GLY A 82 15.84 -13.51 0.15
N ASN A 83 15.78 -14.83 0.38
CA ASN A 83 15.36 -15.79 -0.65
C ASN A 83 13.85 -15.68 -0.93
N THR A 84 13.33 -16.37 -1.96
CA THR A 84 11.91 -16.24 -2.33
C THR A 84 10.94 -16.59 -1.20
N LEU A 85 11.22 -17.61 -0.40
CA LEU A 85 10.35 -18.00 0.72
C LEU A 85 10.31 -16.93 1.82
N GLU A 86 11.46 -16.35 2.14
CA GLU A 86 11.56 -15.24 3.10
C GLU A 86 10.83 -13.99 2.59
N ASN A 87 10.98 -13.69 1.30
CA ASN A 87 10.32 -12.54 0.68
C ASN A 87 8.80 -12.72 0.61
N LEU A 88 8.30 -13.93 0.34
CA LEU A 88 6.86 -14.23 0.39
C LEU A 88 6.29 -14.04 1.79
N ARG A 89 7.01 -14.47 2.83
CA ARG A 89 6.59 -14.25 4.23
C ARG A 89 6.60 -12.77 4.59
N ALA A 90 7.61 -12.03 4.14
CA ALA A 90 7.71 -10.61 4.38
C ALA A 90 6.60 -9.82 3.66
N ALA A 91 6.26 -10.21 2.42
CA ALA A 91 5.14 -9.64 1.68
C ALA A 91 3.83 -9.92 2.40
N ALA A 92 3.51 -11.18 2.70
CA ALA A 92 2.27 -11.57 3.38
C ALA A 92 2.10 -10.87 4.75
N ALA A 93 3.18 -10.71 5.53
CA ALA A 93 3.12 -9.98 6.79
C ALA A 93 2.86 -8.47 6.61
N GLY A 94 3.38 -7.87 5.52
CA GLY A 94 3.07 -6.50 5.13
C GLY A 94 1.60 -6.35 4.77
N GLU A 95 1.12 -7.17 3.84
CA GLU A 95 -0.29 -7.21 3.43
C GLU A 95 -1.24 -7.42 4.62
N GLU A 96 -0.91 -8.37 5.52
CA GLU A 96 -1.69 -8.63 6.74
C GLU A 96 -1.84 -7.39 7.61
N HIS A 97 -0.77 -6.65 7.85
CA HIS A 97 -0.86 -5.40 8.59
C HIS A 97 -1.78 -4.38 7.89
N GLU A 98 -1.71 -4.30 6.57
CA GLU A 98 -2.49 -3.37 5.77
C GLU A 98 -3.99 -3.67 5.85
N TRP A 99 -4.40 -4.93 5.65
CA TRP A 99 -5.82 -5.30 5.65
C TRP A 99 -6.43 -5.58 7.03
N THR A 100 -5.62 -5.86 8.06
CA THR A 100 -6.14 -6.08 9.43
C THR A 100 -6.27 -4.79 10.23
N ASP A 101 -5.38 -3.81 10.03
CA ASP A 101 -5.25 -2.67 10.91
C ASP A 101 -5.17 -1.33 10.15
N MET A 102 -4.19 -1.18 9.25
CA MET A 102 -3.87 0.13 8.65
C MET A 102 -5.06 0.69 7.84
N TYR A 103 -5.53 -0.03 6.82
CA TYR A 103 -6.60 0.47 5.97
C TYR A 103 -7.97 0.57 6.66
N PRO A 104 -8.39 -0.38 7.51
CA PRO A 104 -9.60 -0.22 8.32
C PRO A 104 -9.55 1.05 9.21
N THR A 105 -8.40 1.32 9.84
CA THR A 105 -8.23 2.51 10.68
C THR A 105 -8.26 3.80 9.86
N MET A 106 -7.56 3.84 8.72
CA MET A 106 -7.58 5.00 7.82
C MET A 106 -8.97 5.27 7.22
N ALA A 107 -9.71 4.22 6.87
CA ALA A 107 -11.09 4.33 6.39
C ALA A 107 -12.02 4.93 7.45
N LYS A 108 -11.88 4.47 8.71
CA LYS A 108 -12.63 5.01 9.84
C LYS A 108 -12.35 6.51 10.04
N THR A 109 -11.09 6.91 10.05
CA THR A 109 -10.71 8.34 10.15
C THR A 109 -11.30 9.16 9.02
N ALA A 110 -11.20 8.69 7.77
CA ALA A 110 -11.80 9.37 6.62
C ALA A 110 -13.31 9.56 6.79
N ARG A 111 -14.03 8.54 7.26
CA ARG A 111 -15.47 8.62 7.51
C ARG A 111 -15.81 9.60 8.65
N GLU A 112 -15.06 9.57 9.75
CA GLU A 112 -15.23 10.49 10.87
C GLU A 112 -14.98 11.96 10.47
N GLU A 113 -14.03 12.20 9.56
CA GLU A 113 -13.76 13.52 9.01
C GLU A 113 -14.70 13.91 7.86
N GLY A 114 -15.61 13.02 7.43
CA GLY A 114 -16.65 13.28 6.42
C GLY A 114 -16.20 13.08 4.97
N PHE A 115 -15.17 12.26 4.74
CA PHE A 115 -14.61 11.92 3.44
C PHE A 115 -14.99 10.50 3.01
N GLU A 116 -16.28 10.24 2.80
CA GLU A 116 -16.80 8.89 2.52
C GLU A 116 -16.18 8.25 1.28
N GLU A 117 -15.90 9.02 0.22
CA GLU A 117 -15.28 8.47 -1.00
C GLU A 117 -13.85 7.93 -0.74
N ILE A 118 -13.10 8.58 0.16
CA ILE A 118 -11.77 8.13 0.56
C ILE A 118 -11.87 6.90 1.46
N ALA A 119 -12.84 6.89 2.38
CA ALA A 119 -13.10 5.72 3.22
C ALA A 119 -13.42 4.47 2.39
N LEU A 120 -14.30 4.60 1.40
CA LEU A 120 -14.64 3.52 0.48
C LEU A 120 -13.45 3.07 -0.39
N ALA A 121 -12.55 3.99 -0.75
CA ALA A 121 -11.34 3.63 -1.48
C ALA A 121 -10.40 2.77 -0.62
N TYR A 122 -10.20 3.12 0.65
CA TYR A 122 -9.44 2.29 1.60
C TYR A 122 -10.09 0.92 1.81
N GLU A 123 -11.41 0.86 2.00
CA GLU A 123 -12.13 -0.41 2.19
C GLU A 123 -12.04 -1.31 0.94
N ALA A 124 -12.09 -0.73 -0.26
CA ALA A 124 -11.96 -1.48 -1.50
C ALA A 124 -10.54 -2.05 -1.69
N ILE A 125 -9.51 -1.24 -1.40
CA ILE A 125 -8.10 -1.66 -1.50
C ILE A 125 -7.77 -2.69 -0.42
N CYS A 126 -8.30 -2.54 0.80
CA CYS A 126 -8.20 -3.53 1.88
C CYS A 126 -8.68 -4.94 1.47
N ILE A 127 -9.65 -5.04 0.56
CA ILE A 127 -10.11 -6.34 0.03
C ILE A 127 -9.06 -6.95 -0.91
N ALA A 128 -8.37 -6.12 -1.71
CA ALA A 128 -7.31 -6.56 -2.61
C ALA A 128 -6.08 -7.06 -1.82
N GLU A 129 -5.62 -6.32 -0.81
CA GLU A 129 -4.47 -6.72 0.02
C GLU A 129 -4.70 -8.05 0.74
N LYS A 130 -5.95 -8.31 1.15
CA LYS A 130 -6.31 -9.60 1.72
C LYS A 130 -6.18 -10.77 0.74
N GLN A 131 -6.23 -10.52 -0.58
CA GLN A 131 -5.96 -11.53 -1.60
C GLN A 131 -4.48 -11.61 -1.97
N HIS A 132 -3.70 -10.54 -1.73
CA HIS A 132 -2.26 -10.54 -1.92
C HIS A 132 -1.52 -11.32 -0.82
N GLY A 133 -1.97 -11.19 0.45
CA GLY A 133 -1.39 -11.88 1.61
C GLY A 133 -1.70 -13.37 1.70
#